data_AF-X0UIH2-F1
#
_entry.id   AF-X0UIH2-F1
#
_cell.length_a   1.000
_cell.length_b   1.000
_cell.length_c   1.000
_cell.angle_alpha   90.00
_cell.angle_beta   90.00
_cell.angle_gamma   90.00
#
_symmetry.space_group_name_H-M   'P 1'
#
loop_
_entity.id
_entity.type
_entity.pdbx_description
1 polymer ?
#
loop_
_entity_poly.entity_id
_entity_poly.type
_entity_poly.pdbx_seq_one_letter_code
_entity_poly.pdbx_strand_id
1 'polypeptide(L)'
;MQDVENVYQDAYFRTKCVKGLFIHDISNLFQIISNSIELCESLLKEEIKMKDLSEYFQMIAKQLTRGKKLIRNVRNLSELEEYEMPLAPVEVFSELRNAINFTCISFPKKDIDIKISSDYENLYTMANELLSEV
;
A
#
# COMPACT_ATOMS: atom_id res chain seq x y z
N MET A 1 -11.27 3.68 -35.93
CA MET A 1 -12.43 4.16 -35.12
C MET A 1 -12.68 3.24 -33.94
N GLN A 2 -12.75 1.92 -34.17
CA GLN A 2 -12.92 0.91 -33.12
C GLN A 2 -11.75 0.88 -32.11
N ASP A 3 -10.51 1.08 -32.55
CA ASP A 3 -9.33 1.13 -31.66
C ASP A 3 -9.32 2.35 -30.73
N VAL A 4 -9.83 3.49 -31.21
CA VAL A 4 -9.92 4.73 -30.42
C VAL A 4 -10.99 4.57 -29.34
N GLU A 5 -12.15 4.03 -29.70
CA GLU A 5 -13.23 3.70 -28.75
C GLU A 5 -12.73 2.77 -27.64
N ASN A 6 -11.95 1.72 -27.99
CA ASN A 6 -11.39 0.78 -27.03
C ASN A 6 -10.40 1.44 -26.06
N VAL A 7 -9.49 2.30 -26.56
CA VAL A 7 -8.54 3.04 -25.72
C VAL A 7 -9.28 3.98 -24.76
N TYR A 8 -10.31 4.68 -25.23
CA TYR A 8 -11.12 5.54 -24.36
C TYR A 8 -11.91 4.76 -23.30
N GLN A 9 -12.47 3.61 -23.66
CA GLN A 9 -13.18 2.75 -22.71
C GLN A 9 -12.25 2.18 -21.64
N ASP A 10 -11.04 1.77 -22.01
CA ASP A 10 -10.03 1.28 -21.07
C ASP A 10 -9.57 2.38 -20.11
N ALA A 11 -9.24 3.57 -20.63
CA ALA A 11 -8.87 4.72 -19.81
C ALA A 11 -9.99 5.14 -18.84
N TYR A 12 -11.23 5.14 -19.33
CA TYR A 12 -12.41 5.42 -18.51
C TYR A 12 -12.63 4.37 -17.41
N PHE A 13 -12.51 3.09 -17.75
CA PHE A 13 -12.68 1.99 -16.80
C PHE A 13 -11.61 2.04 -15.70
N ARG A 14 -10.35 2.26 -16.07
CA ARG A 14 -9.23 2.42 -15.11
C ARG A 14 -9.49 3.60 -14.17
N THR A 15 -9.76 4.79 -14.72
CA THR A 15 -10.07 5.98 -13.92
C THR A 15 -11.22 5.73 -12.93
N LYS A 16 -12.30 5.09 -13.40
CA LYS A 16 -13.46 4.76 -12.58
C LYS A 16 -13.11 3.77 -11.47
N CYS A 17 -12.30 2.76 -11.76
CA CYS A 17 -11.83 1.78 -10.80
C CYS A 17 -10.96 2.43 -9.71
N VAL A 18 -9.97 3.23 -10.10
CA VAL A 18 -9.07 3.95 -9.18
C VAL A 18 -9.85 4.90 -8.28
N LYS A 19 -10.74 5.70 -8.87
CA LYS A 19 -11.61 6.61 -8.11
C LYS A 19 -12.49 5.85 -7.12
N GLY A 20 -13.05 4.71 -7.53
CA GLY A 20 -13.87 3.86 -6.68
C GLY A 20 -13.10 3.31 -5.48
N LEU A 21 -11.94 2.69 -5.74
CA LEU A 21 -11.06 2.15 -4.70
C LEU A 21 -10.60 3.24 -3.72
N PHE A 22 -10.20 4.39 -4.26
CA PHE A 22 -9.76 5.53 -3.45
C PHE A 22 -10.85 6.03 -2.51
N ILE A 23 -12.06 6.28 -3.03
CA ILE A 23 -13.18 6.77 -2.22
C ILE A 23 -13.53 5.76 -1.13
N HIS A 24 -13.60 4.47 -1.49
CA HIS A 24 -13.91 3.40 -0.54
C HIS A 24 -12.88 3.35 0.60
N ASP A 25 -11.59 3.27 0.27
CA ASP A 25 -10.54 3.08 1.26
C ASP A 25 -10.34 4.31 2.16
N ILE A 26 -10.49 5.52 1.60
CA ILE A 26 -10.50 6.76 2.39
C ILE A 26 -11.70 6.82 3.33
N SER A 27 -12.88 6.45 2.84
CA SER A 27 -14.10 6.48 3.67
C SER A 27 -13.97 5.53 4.85
N ASN A 28 -13.47 4.31 4.60
CA ASN A 28 -13.22 3.32 5.65
C ASN A 28 -12.16 3.81 6.66
N LEU A 29 -11.08 4.41 6.17
CA LEU A 29 -10.04 5.00 7.02
C LEU A 29 -10.62 6.07 7.95
N PHE A 30 -11.39 7.01 7.41
CA PHE A 30 -11.99 8.08 8.21
C PHE A 30 -13.03 7.55 9.19
N GLN A 31 -13.86 6.57 8.79
CA GLN A 31 -14.83 5.97 9.70
C GLN A 31 -14.15 5.35 10.94
N ILE A 32 -13.04 4.62 10.75
CA ILE A 32 -12.31 4.01 11.87
C ILE A 32 -11.69 5.09 12.76
N ILE A 33 -11.13 6.15 12.18
CA ILE A 33 -10.57 7.27 12.94
C ILE A 33 -11.67 7.96 13.76
N SER A 34 -12.81 8.30 13.15
CA SER A 34 -13.93 8.95 13.84
C SER A 34 -14.47 8.09 14.98
N ASN A 35 -14.73 6.80 14.73
CA ASN A 35 -15.21 5.88 15.78
C ASN A 35 -14.19 5.78 16.93
N SER A 36 -12.90 5.72 16.63
CA SER A 36 -11.86 5.65 17.66
C SER A 36 -11.81 6.94 18.49
N ILE A 37 -11.99 8.11 17.87
CA ILE A 37 -12.06 9.40 18.58
C ILE A 37 -13.31 9.47 19.46
N GLU A 38 -14.48 9.07 18.97
CA GLU A 38 -15.72 9.04 19.76
C GLU A 38 -15.58 8.13 20.99
N LEU A 39 -14.93 6.97 20.84
CA LEU A 39 -14.65 6.06 21.95
C LEU A 39 -13.66 6.67 22.96
N CYS A 40 -12.61 7.35 22.48
CA CYS A 40 -11.72 8.12 23.36
C CYS A 40 -12.48 9.17 24.17
N GLU A 41 -13.35 9.95 23.53
CA GLU A 41 -14.16 10.98 24.20
C GLU A 41 -15.12 10.38 25.24
N SER A 42 -15.70 9.22 24.95
CA SER A 42 -16.54 8.50 25.92
C SER A 42 -15.75 8.07 27.15
N LEU A 43 -14.54 7.51 26.95
CA LEU A 43 -13.68 7.07 28.05
C LEU A 43 -13.16 8.22 28.91
N LEU A 44 -12.97 9.41 28.33
CA LEU A 44 -12.56 10.60 29.07
C LEU A 44 -13.66 11.15 29.99
N LYS A 45 -14.93 10.77 29.77
CA LYS A 45 -16.07 11.14 30.61
C LYS A 45 -16.30 10.17 31.78
N GLU A 46 -15.64 9.02 31.77
CA GLU A 46 -15.71 7.98 32.81
C GLU A 46 -14.38 7.89 33.59
N GLU A 47 -14.28 6.98 34.54
CA GLU A 47 -13.03 6.71 35.26
C GLU A 47 -11.96 6.21 34.27
N ILE A 48 -10.94 7.03 34.02
CA ILE A 48 -10.00 6.87 32.90
C ILE A 48 -9.28 5.51 32.98
N LYS A 49 -9.61 4.61 32.04
CA LYS A 49 -8.81 3.41 31.76
C LYS A 49 -7.74 3.74 30.72
N MET A 50 -6.55 4.14 31.19
CA MET A 50 -5.42 4.54 30.33
C MET A 50 -5.03 3.49 29.27
N LYS A 51 -5.27 2.20 29.54
CA LYS A 51 -5.02 1.12 28.58
C LYS A 51 -5.93 1.22 27.35
N ASP A 52 -7.22 1.42 27.56
CA ASP A 52 -8.23 1.45 26.48
C ASP A 52 -8.01 2.68 25.58
N LEU A 53 -7.64 3.82 26.19
CA LEU A 53 -7.27 5.03 25.46
C LEU A 53 -6.03 4.80 24.56
N SER A 54 -5.03 4.08 25.05
CA SER A 54 -3.83 3.75 24.26
C SER A 54 -4.15 2.88 23.05
N GLU A 55 -5.06 1.91 23.19
CA GLU A 55 -5.47 1.02 22.09
C GLU A 55 -6.14 1.81 20.96
N TYR A 56 -7.04 2.75 21.27
CA TYR A 56 -7.67 3.60 20.27
C TYR A 56 -6.68 4.56 19.59
N PHE A 57 -5.73 5.13 20.33
CA PHE A 57 -4.65 5.92 19.72
C PHE A 57 -3.79 5.08 18.76
N GLN A 58 -3.49 3.82 19.11
CA GLN A 58 -2.79 2.91 18.21
C GLN A 58 -3.61 2.59 16.96
N MET A 59 -4.93 2.41 17.09
CA MET A 59 -5.82 2.23 15.94
C MET A 59 -5.79 3.44 15.00
N ILE A 60 -5.87 4.66 15.55
CA ILE A 60 -5.78 5.91 14.77
C ILE A 60 -4.41 5.99 14.06
N ALA A 61 -3.31 5.78 14.78
CA ALA A 61 -1.96 5.82 14.20
C ALA A 61 -1.78 4.79 13.07
N LYS A 62 -2.34 3.59 13.21
CA LYS A 62 -2.36 2.57 12.17
C LYS A 62 -3.15 3.03 10.94
N GLN A 63 -4.31 3.66 11.14
CA GLN A 63 -5.09 4.22 10.03
C GLN A 63 -4.36 5.35 9.32
N LEU A 64 -3.71 6.27 10.04
CA LEU A 64 -2.88 7.32 9.42
C LEU A 64 -1.74 6.74 8.58
N THR A 65 -1.11 5.67 9.06
CA THR A 65 -0.07 4.96 8.31
C THR A 65 -0.63 4.32 7.04
N ARG A 66 -1.81 3.70 7.12
CA ARG A 66 -2.53 3.17 5.95
C ARG A 66 -2.90 4.28 4.95
N GLY A 67 -3.33 5.44 5.44
CA GLY A 67 -3.65 6.61 4.59
C GLY A 67 -2.45 7.11 3.81
N LYS A 68 -1.27 7.18 4.45
CA LYS A 68 -0.02 7.52 3.76
C LYS A 68 0.30 6.53 2.64
N LYS A 69 0.14 5.23 2.88
CA LYS A 69 0.32 4.19 1.87
C LYS A 69 -0.68 4.33 0.72
N LEU A 70 -1.96 4.59 1.03
CA LEU A 70 -3.01 4.79 0.01
C LEU A 70 -2.70 5.99 -0.90
N ILE A 71 -2.31 7.12 -0.33
CA ILE A 71 -1.93 8.32 -1.10
C ILE A 71 -0.76 8.02 -2.04
N ARG A 72 0.27 7.30 -1.54
CA ARG A 72 1.41 6.88 -2.36
C ARG A 72 0.95 5.98 -3.51
N ASN A 73 0.12 4.97 -3.24
CA ASN A 73 -0.37 4.06 -4.26
C ASN A 73 -1.17 4.77 -5.36
N VAL A 74 -2.03 5.72 -4.98
CA VAL A 74 -2.82 6.51 -5.94
C VAL A 74 -1.92 7.37 -6.81
N ARG A 75 -0.89 7.99 -6.22
CA ARG A 75 0.11 8.77 -6.96
C ARG A 75 0.87 7.89 -7.96
N ASN A 76 1.45 6.78 -7.50
CA ASN A 76 2.22 5.87 -8.35
C ASN A 76 1.36 5.36 -9.53
N LEU A 77 0.08 5.09 -9.28
CA LEU A 77 -0.84 4.64 -10.32
C LEU A 77 -1.16 5.75 -11.33
N SER A 78 -1.30 7.00 -10.88
CA SER A 78 -1.47 8.16 -11.76
C SER A 78 -0.24 8.39 -12.62
N GLU A 79 0.96 8.25 -12.06
CA GLU A 79 2.24 8.43 -12.77
C GLU A 79 2.44 7.34 -13.85
N LEU A 80 2.03 6.10 -13.57
CA LEU A 80 2.01 5.00 -14.55
C LEU A 80 1.07 5.24 -15.74
N GLU A 81 0.01 6.03 -15.56
CA GLU A 81 -0.93 6.36 -16.64
C GLU A 81 -0.46 7.55 -17.49
N GLU A 82 0.31 8.47 -16.92
CA GLU A 82 0.73 9.70 -17.61
C GLU A 82 2.06 9.58 -18.36
N TYR A 83 3.00 8.75 -17.89
CA TYR A 83 4.35 8.69 -18.46
C TYR A 83 4.86 7.25 -18.63
N GLU A 84 5.54 6.98 -19.74
CA GLU A 84 6.42 5.80 -19.83
C GLU A 84 7.56 5.98 -18.84
N MET A 85 7.59 5.13 -17.81
CA MET A 85 8.66 5.17 -16.81
C MET A 85 9.96 4.62 -17.41
N PRO A 86 11.11 5.28 -17.16
CA PRO A 86 12.38 4.81 -17.67
C PRO A 86 12.72 3.43 -17.09
N LEU A 87 13.11 2.51 -17.96
CA LEU A 87 13.59 1.19 -17.56
C LEU A 87 15.11 1.24 -17.37
N ALA A 88 15.58 0.65 -16.29
CA ALA A 88 16.99 0.45 -16.01
C ALA A 88 17.28 -1.04 -15.75
N PRO A 89 18.51 -1.53 -15.99
CA PRO A 89 18.93 -2.83 -15.53
C PRO A 89 18.88 -2.91 -14.00
N VAL A 90 18.12 -3.87 -13.47
CA VAL A 90 17.98 -4.14 -12.02
C VAL A 90 18.43 -5.57 -11.73
N GLU A 91 19.23 -5.75 -10.67
CA GLU A 91 19.63 -7.08 -10.19
C GLU A 91 18.48 -7.69 -9.37
N VAL A 92 17.87 -8.74 -9.92
CA VAL A 92 16.63 -9.34 -9.42
C VAL A 92 16.80 -9.93 -8.02
N PHE A 93 17.95 -10.54 -7.72
CA PHE A 93 18.14 -11.14 -6.40
C PHE A 93 18.30 -10.08 -5.30
N SER A 94 18.80 -8.89 -5.61
CA SER A 94 18.86 -7.75 -4.70
C SER A 94 17.46 -7.33 -4.28
N GLU A 95 16.56 -7.14 -5.24
CA GLU A 95 15.16 -6.78 -4.96
C GLU A 95 14.42 -7.90 -4.20
N LEU A 96 14.64 -9.17 -4.56
CA LEU A 96 14.08 -10.31 -3.83
C LEU A 96 14.55 -10.34 -2.37
N ARG A 97 15.85 -10.10 -2.12
CA ARG A 97 16.39 -10.03 -0.74
C ARG A 97 15.78 -8.88 0.04
N ASN A 98 15.57 -7.72 -0.58
CA ASN A 98 14.90 -6.59 0.05
C ASN A 98 13.44 -6.94 0.44
N ALA A 99 12.69 -7.58 -0.46
CA ALA A 99 11.33 -8.01 -0.21
C ALA A 99 11.23 -9.07 0.90
N ILE A 100 12.16 -10.02 0.94
CA ILE A 100 12.26 -11.04 2.00
C ILE A 100 12.52 -10.36 3.35
N ASN A 101 13.51 -9.47 3.42
CA ASN A 101 13.84 -8.76 4.65
C ASN A 101 12.65 -7.92 5.15
N PHE A 102 11.99 -7.18 4.27
CA PHE A 102 10.79 -6.42 4.60
C PHE A 102 9.67 -7.32 5.15
N THR A 103 9.46 -8.50 4.55
CA THR A 103 8.46 -9.46 4.99
C THR A 103 8.75 -9.98 6.39
N CYS A 104 9.99 -10.40 6.67
CA CYS A 104 10.39 -10.90 7.98
C CYS A 104 10.24 -9.81 9.07
N ILE A 105 10.64 -8.57 8.77
CA ILE A 105 10.48 -7.42 9.70
C ILE A 105 9.00 -7.10 9.94
N SER A 106 8.15 -7.24 8.92
CA SER A 106 6.71 -6.94 9.02
C SER A 106 5.93 -7.94 9.86
N PHE A 107 6.44 -9.17 10.03
CA PHE A 107 5.75 -10.25 10.74
C PHE A 107 6.65 -10.90 11.82
N PRO A 108 7.14 -10.15 12.83
CA PRO A 108 8.14 -10.64 13.79
C PRO A 108 7.66 -11.77 14.71
N LYS A 109 6.34 -12.02 14.75
CA LYS A 109 5.72 -13.09 15.55
C LYS A 109 5.47 -14.37 14.76
N LYS A 110 5.83 -14.40 13.47
CA LYS A 110 5.69 -15.57 12.61
C LYS A 110 7.08 -16.11 12.32
N ASP A 111 7.22 -17.42 12.40
CA ASP A 111 8.39 -18.12 11.88
C ASP A 111 8.23 -18.26 10.37
N ILE A 112 9.07 -17.57 9.60
CA ILE A 112 8.98 -17.49 8.14
C ILE A 112 10.34 -17.90 7.57
N ASP A 113 10.41 -19.09 6.96
CA ASP A 113 11.57 -19.59 6.20
C ASP A 113 11.32 -19.35 4.70
N ILE A 114 12.13 -18.51 4.06
CA ILE A 114 12.05 -18.23 2.61
C ILE A 114 13.34 -18.67 1.95
N LYS A 115 13.22 -19.51 0.92
CA LYS A 115 14.35 -20.04 0.14
C LYS A 115 14.27 -19.57 -1.30
N ILE A 116 15.39 -19.09 -1.81
CA ILE A 116 15.56 -18.75 -3.23
C ILE A 116 16.32 -19.91 -3.90
N SER A 117 15.72 -20.48 -4.94
CA SER A 117 16.37 -21.47 -5.82
C SER A 117 16.45 -20.89 -7.23
N SER A 118 17.65 -20.86 -7.80
CA SER A 118 17.85 -20.39 -9.17
C SER A 118 19.03 -21.11 -9.81
N ASP A 119 18.97 -21.29 -11.12
CA ASP A 119 20.08 -21.75 -11.95
C ASP A 119 21.07 -20.61 -12.27
N TYR A 120 20.73 -19.37 -11.91
CA TYR A 120 21.54 -18.18 -12.17
C TYR A 120 22.19 -17.66 -10.88
N GLU A 121 23.47 -17.27 -10.96
CA GLU A 121 24.18 -16.61 -9.87
C GLU A 121 23.77 -15.13 -9.73
N ASN A 122 23.59 -14.45 -10.87
CA ASN A 122 23.05 -13.10 -10.96
C ASN A 122 22.02 -13.05 -12.08
N LEU A 123 20.90 -12.37 -11.85
CA LEU A 123 19.85 -12.20 -12.84
C LEU A 123 19.51 -10.72 -12.96
N TYR A 124 19.58 -10.18 -14.17
CA TYR A 124 19.23 -8.79 -14.45
C TYR A 124 17.99 -8.72 -15.32
N THR A 125 17.12 -7.75 -15.03
CA THR A 125 15.95 -7.42 -15.85
C THR A 125 15.87 -5.92 -16.11
N MET A 126 15.18 -5.52 -17.17
CA MET A 126 14.82 -4.12 -17.39
C MET A 126 13.55 -3.82 -16.60
N ALA A 127 13.66 -2.97 -15.58
CA ALA A 127 12.54 -2.59 -14.74
C ALA A 127 12.62 -1.10 -14.36
N ASN A 128 11.48 -0.53 -13.96
CA ASN A 128 11.42 0.82 -13.41
C ASN A 128 11.52 0.79 -11.88
N GLU A 129 11.53 1.97 -11.28
CA GLU A 129 11.61 2.16 -9.82
C GLU A 129 10.41 1.61 -9.03
N LEU A 130 9.29 1.27 -9.70
CA LEU A 130 8.11 0.69 -9.04
C LEU A 130 8.20 -0.83 -8.86
N LEU A 131 9.26 -1.49 -9.32
CA LEU A 131 9.44 -2.95 -9.16
C LEU A 131 9.31 -3.39 -7.68
N SER A 132 9.76 -2.56 -6.75
CA SER A 132 9.70 -2.83 -5.31
C SER A 132 8.39 -2.42 -4.62
N GLU A 133 7.48 -1.77 -5.35
CA GLU A 133 6.19 -1.27 -4.81
C GLU A 133 5.03 -2.25 -5.01
N VAL A 134 5.25 -3.36 -5.73
CA VAL A 134 4.27 -4.43 -6.01
C VAL A 134 4.33 -5.53 -4.95
#